data_AF-A0A4W5JFJ2-F1
#
_entry.id   AF-A0A4W5JFJ2-F1
#
_cell.length_a   1.000
_cell.length_b   1.000
_cell.length_c   1.000
_cell.angle_alpha   90.00
_cell.angle_beta   90.00
_cell.angle_gamma   90.00
#
_symmetry.space_group_name_H-M   'P 1'
#
loop_
_entity.id
_entity.type
_entity.pdbx_description
1 polymer ?
#
loop_
_entity_poly.entity_id
_entity_poly.type
_entity_poly.pdbx_seq_one_letter_code
_entity_poly.pdbx_strand_id
1 'polypeptide(L)'
;MRDQDSDLWKGFMFAFLLFLLSSLQSLFNHQYMYSCFTVGMRVKTAVMGLVYRKSLVISSAARQSCTVGEIVNLVSADTQKLMDMVVYFNAVWVAPIEIALCLFFLWQRLGPSALAGIATVILIFPLNGFIAKMRSKLQVSSHTHTHTHTHTHTHTDS
;
A
#
# COMPACT_ATOMS: atom_id res chain seq x y z
N MET A 1 23.16 -29.69 20.06
CA MET A 1 22.99 -31.14 19.85
C MET A 1 21.90 -31.29 18.79
N ARG A 2 22.27 -31.54 17.54
CA ARG A 2 21.34 -31.82 16.42
C ARG A 2 21.11 -33.33 16.48
N ASP A 3 19.89 -33.76 16.77
CA ASP A 3 19.54 -35.18 16.85
C ASP A 3 19.90 -35.87 15.54
N GLN A 4 20.99 -36.63 15.55
CA GLN A 4 21.58 -37.26 14.36
C GLN A 4 20.81 -38.53 13.93
N ASP A 5 19.79 -38.91 14.71
CA ASP A 5 18.88 -40.04 14.49
C ASP A 5 17.42 -39.59 14.29
N SER A 6 17.19 -38.37 13.80
CA SER A 6 15.83 -37.93 13.47
C SER A 6 15.33 -38.69 12.24
N ASP A 7 14.38 -39.62 12.44
CA ASP A 7 13.72 -40.41 11.40
C ASP A 7 13.48 -39.60 10.12
N LEU A 8 13.99 -40.06 8.98
CA LEU A 8 13.81 -39.42 7.66
C LEU A 8 12.35 -39.02 7.39
N TRP A 9 11.40 -39.80 7.91
CA TRP A 9 9.97 -39.53 7.86
C TRP A 9 9.56 -38.19 8.48
N LYS A 10 10.16 -37.80 9.62
CA LYS A 10 9.92 -36.49 10.26
C LYS A 10 10.36 -35.35 9.35
N GLY A 11 11.49 -35.52 8.65
CA GLY A 11 11.97 -34.55 7.66
C GLY A 11 10.99 -34.37 6.51
N PHE A 12 10.51 -35.48 5.92
CA PHE A 12 9.48 -35.44 4.88
C PHE A 12 8.18 -34.78 5.37
N MET A 13 7.74 -35.09 6.60
CA MET A 13 6.57 -34.46 7.20
C MET A 13 6.74 -32.94 7.34
N PHE A 14 7.89 -32.46 7.84
CA PHE A 14 8.15 -31.02 7.94
C PHE A 14 8.25 -30.34 6.57
N ALA A 15 8.89 -30.98 5.58
CA ALA A 15 8.99 -30.46 4.23
C ALA A 15 7.59 -30.31 3.58
N PHE A 16 6.75 -31.33 3.72
CA PHE A 16 5.36 -31.28 3.26
C PHE A 16 4.56 -30.20 3.99
N LEU A 17 4.72 -30.09 5.31
CA LEU A 17 4.04 -29.09 6.10
C LEU A 17 4.45 -27.67 5.71
N LEU A 18 5.74 -27.41 5.47
CA LEU A 18 6.24 -26.12 4.99
C LEU A 18 5.71 -25.78 3.59
N PHE A 19 5.65 -26.76 2.70
CA PHE A 19 5.05 -26.59 1.39
C PHE A 19 3.58 -26.18 1.52
N LEU A 20 2.81 -26.93 2.33
CA LEU A 20 1.39 -26.65 2.56
C LEU A 20 1.20 -25.27 3.18
N LEU A 21 2.00 -24.90 4.19
CA LEU A 21 1.96 -23.60 4.84
C LEU A 21 2.23 -22.46 3.84
N SER A 22 3.22 -22.64 2.97
CA SER A 22 3.57 -21.66 1.93
C SER A 22 2.45 -21.50 0.91
N SER A 23 1.82 -22.61 0.50
CA SER A 23 0.64 -22.59 -0.38
C SER A 23 -0.54 -21.88 0.27
N LEU A 24 -0.85 -22.17 1.54
CA LEU A 24 -1.92 -21.51 2.28
C LEU A 24 -1.64 -20.01 2.44
N GLN A 25 -0.42 -19.63 2.81
CA GLN A 25 -0.01 -18.23 2.91
C GLN A 25 -0.26 -17.49 1.58
N SER A 26 0.13 -18.09 0.46
CA SER A 26 -0.11 -17.51 -0.87
C SER A 26 -1.59 -17.32 -1.16
N LEU A 27 -2.42 -18.33 -0.86
CA LEU A 27 -3.88 -18.26 -1.03
C LEU A 27 -4.51 -17.18 -0.14
N PHE A 28 -4.14 -17.09 1.13
CA PHE A 28 -4.64 -16.06 2.03
C PHE A 28 -4.25 -14.66 1.58
N ASN A 29 -3.00 -14.47 1.13
CA ASN A 29 -2.55 -13.21 0.58
C ASN A 29 -3.33 -12.83 -0.68
N HIS A 30 -3.60 -13.81 -1.55
CA HIS A 30 -4.41 -13.58 -2.75
C HIS A 30 -5.87 -13.25 -2.40
N GLN A 31 -6.47 -13.94 -1.44
CA GLN A 31 -7.82 -13.67 -0.95
C GLN A 31 -7.92 -12.30 -0.28
N TYR A 32 -6.90 -11.89 0.47
CA TYR A 32 -6.78 -10.57 1.05
C TYR A 32 -6.73 -9.50 -0.05
N MET A 33 -5.87 -9.68 -1.05
CA MET A 33 -5.78 -8.77 -2.20
C MET A 33 -7.11 -8.69 -2.96
N TYR A 34 -7.77 -9.82 -3.18
CA TYR A 34 -9.08 -9.88 -3.83
C TYR A 34 -10.16 -9.16 -3.02
N SER A 35 -10.15 -9.32 -1.70
CA SER A 35 -11.08 -8.62 -0.79
C SER A 35 -10.85 -7.11 -0.82
N CYS A 36 -9.60 -6.67 -0.74
CA CYS A 36 -9.22 -5.26 -0.89
C CYS A 36 -9.69 -4.69 -2.24
N PHE A 37 -9.49 -5.43 -3.34
CA PHE A 37 -9.92 -5.01 -4.67
C PHE A 37 -11.45 -4.93 -4.77
N THR A 38 -12.16 -5.91 -4.20
CA THR A 38 -13.63 -5.94 -4.18
C THR A 38 -14.22 -4.78 -3.38
N VAL A 39 -13.66 -4.48 -2.20
CA VAL A 39 -14.07 -3.31 -1.39
C VAL A 39 -13.78 -2.02 -2.16
N GLY A 40 -12.60 -1.90 -2.76
CA GLY A 40 -12.22 -0.75 -3.59
C GLY A 40 -13.18 -0.52 -4.76
N MET A 41 -13.53 -1.58 -5.49
CA MET A 41 -14.50 -1.51 -6.59
C MET A 41 -15.89 -1.11 -6.11
N ARG A 42 -16.37 -1.65 -4.98
CA ARG A 42 -17.69 -1.28 -4.41
C ARG A 42 -17.75 0.19 -4.05
N VAL A 43 -16.72 0.71 -3.39
CA VAL A 43 -16.59 2.14 -3.07
C VAL A 43 -16.58 2.94 -4.38
N LYS A 44 -15.84 2.49 -5.39
CA LYS A 44 -15.73 3.19 -6.66
C LYS A 44 -17.06 3.35 -7.38
N THR A 45 -17.79 2.25 -7.53
CA THR A 45 -19.10 2.24 -8.19
C THR A 45 -20.14 3.04 -7.39
N ALA A 46 -20.10 2.97 -6.05
CA ALA A 46 -21.01 3.74 -5.20
C ALA A 46 -20.79 5.25 -5.35
N VAL A 47 -19.54 5.73 -5.30
CA VAL A 47 -19.20 7.15 -5.47
C VAL A 47 -19.57 7.64 -6.86
N MET A 48 -19.19 6.89 -7.91
CA MET A 48 -19.50 7.26 -9.28
C MET A 48 -21.02 7.31 -9.54
N GLY A 49 -21.79 6.35 -9.01
CA GLY A 49 -23.25 6.34 -9.10
C GLY A 49 -23.91 7.49 -8.34
N LEU A 50 -23.41 7.82 -7.14
CA LEU A 50 -23.92 8.94 -6.34
C LEU A 50 -23.67 10.28 -7.06
N VAL A 51 -22.46 10.47 -7.61
CA VAL A 51 -22.08 11.67 -8.36
C VAL A 51 -22.90 11.78 -9.63
N TYR A 52 -23.04 10.71 -10.41
CA TYR A 52 -23.83 10.73 -11.64
C TYR A 52 -25.28 11.16 -11.38
N ARG A 53 -25.88 10.58 -10.33
CA ARG A 53 -27.24 10.94 -9.90
C ARG A 53 -27.32 12.38 -9.40
N LYS A 54 -26.32 12.87 -8.67
CA LYS A 54 -26.25 14.26 -8.19
C LYS A 54 -26.00 15.25 -9.34
N SER A 55 -25.21 14.89 -10.36
CA SER A 55 -24.95 15.70 -11.54
C SER A 55 -26.15 15.81 -12.47
N LEU A 56 -27.01 14.79 -12.50
CA LEU A 56 -28.28 14.84 -13.24
C LEU A 56 -29.35 15.70 -12.54
N VAL A 57 -29.27 15.82 -11.20
CA VAL A 57 -30.21 16.62 -10.40
C VAL A 57 -29.74 18.07 -10.21
N ILE A 58 -28.42 18.33 -10.29
CA ILE A 58 -27.89 19.68 -10.10
C ILE A 58 -28.24 20.56 -11.33
N SER A 59 -29.10 21.54 -11.05
CA SER A 59 -29.74 22.46 -11.98
C SER A 59 -28.75 23.34 -12.77
N SER A 60 -29.26 23.97 -13.83
CA SER A 60 -28.61 24.77 -14.88
C SER A 60 -27.45 25.71 -14.46
N ALA A 61 -27.35 26.08 -13.19
CA ALA A 61 -26.28 26.95 -12.67
C ALA A 61 -24.90 26.26 -12.60
N ALA A 62 -24.83 24.95 -12.31
CA ALA A 62 -23.56 24.22 -12.26
C ALA A 62 -23.01 23.86 -13.66
N ARG A 63 -23.90 23.74 -14.65
CA ARG A 63 -23.56 23.55 -16.08
C ARG A 63 -22.76 24.70 -16.69
N GLN A 64 -22.78 25.88 -16.05
CA GLN A 64 -22.13 27.09 -16.55
C GLN A 64 -20.65 27.18 -16.14
N SER A 65 -20.22 26.38 -15.14
CA SER A 65 -18.86 26.38 -14.59
C SER A 65 -18.07 25.08 -14.84
N CYS A 66 -18.74 23.93 -14.92
CA CYS A 66 -18.10 22.65 -15.28
C CYS A 66 -19.08 21.77 -16.06
N THR A 67 -18.59 21.09 -17.10
CA THR A 67 -19.40 20.12 -17.85
C THR A 67 -19.60 18.84 -17.03
N VAL A 68 -20.72 18.14 -17.25
CA VAL A 68 -21.00 16.86 -16.58
C VAL A 68 -19.88 15.84 -16.82
N GLY A 69 -19.27 15.85 -18.00
CA GLY A 69 -18.13 15.00 -18.36
C GLY A 69 -16.86 15.31 -17.56
N GLU A 70 -16.54 16.58 -17.32
CA GLU A 70 -15.42 16.98 -16.47
C GLU A 70 -15.62 16.54 -15.02
N ILE A 71 -16.84 16.69 -14.47
CA ILE A 71 -17.17 16.25 -13.11
C ILE A 71 -17.00 14.74 -12.98
N VAL A 72 -17.50 13.96 -13.94
CA VAL A 72 -17.36 12.49 -13.92
C VAL A 72 -15.90 12.08 -14.07
N ASN A 73 -15.10 12.76 -14.91
CA ASN A 73 -13.68 12.48 -15.07
C ASN A 73 -12.90 12.79 -13.79
N LEU A 74 -13.15 13.96 -13.18
CA LEU A 74 -12.51 14.39 -11.94
C LEU A 74 -12.86 13.46 -10.79
N VAL A 75 -14.13 13.08 -10.68
CA VAL A 75 -14.59 12.09 -9.72
C VAL A 75 -13.98 10.73 -10.00
N SER A 76 -13.85 10.29 -11.25
CA SER A 76 -13.20 9.01 -11.57
C SER A 76 -11.73 8.98 -11.12
N ALA A 77 -11.01 10.08 -11.30
CA ALA A 77 -9.64 10.24 -10.82
C ALA A 77 -9.56 10.27 -9.27
N ASP A 78 -10.45 10.99 -8.61
CA ASP A 78 -10.52 11.04 -7.14
C ASP A 78 -10.92 9.69 -6.54
N THR A 79 -11.81 8.97 -7.23
CA THR A 79 -12.27 7.66 -6.77
C THR A 79 -11.15 6.62 -6.82
N GLN A 80 -10.24 6.73 -7.79
CA GLN A 80 -9.04 5.90 -7.85
C GLN A 80 -8.13 6.18 -6.65
N LYS A 81 -7.90 7.45 -6.31
CA LYS A 81 -7.12 7.82 -5.12
C LYS A 81 -7.80 7.39 -3.82
N LEU A 82 -9.13 7.48 -3.73
CA LEU A 82 -9.89 7.01 -2.58
C LEU A 82 -9.78 5.49 -2.39
N MET A 83 -9.79 4.73 -3.49
CA MET A 83 -9.54 3.29 -3.44
C MET A 83 -8.16 2.98 -2.86
N ASP A 84 -7.13 3.68 -3.34
CA ASP A 84 -5.77 3.52 -2.81
C ASP A 84 -5.72 3.89 -1.32
N MET A 85 -6.36 4.98 -0.91
CA MET A 85 -6.44 5.40 0.50
C MET A 85 -7.09 4.36 1.40
N VAL A 86 -8.18 3.70 0.96
CA VAL A 86 -8.83 2.64 1.75
C VAL A 86 -7.89 1.44 1.92
N VAL A 87 -7.15 1.07 0.87
CA VAL A 87 -6.16 -0.01 0.95
C VAL A 87 -5.01 0.38 1.89
N TYR A 88 -4.49 1.61 1.80
CA TYR A 88 -3.47 2.10 2.72
C TYR A 88 -3.97 2.16 4.16
N PHE A 89 -5.21 2.59 4.39
CA PHE A 89 -5.81 2.59 5.71
C PHE A 89 -5.91 1.17 6.29
N ASN A 90 -6.30 0.21 5.45
CA ASN A 90 -6.31 -1.20 5.84
C ASN A 90 -4.89 -1.68 6.21
N ALA A 91 -3.88 -1.33 5.40
CA ALA A 91 -2.49 -1.66 5.71
C ALA A 91 -1.98 -0.99 7.01
N VAL A 92 -2.39 0.26 7.29
CA VAL A 92 -1.96 1.02 8.47
C VAL A 92 -2.43 0.39 9.79
N TRP A 93 -3.62 -0.23 9.84
CA TRP A 93 -4.08 -0.91 11.06
C TRP A 93 -3.64 -2.37 11.15
N VAL A 94 -3.48 -3.09 10.02
CA VAL A 94 -2.97 -4.46 10.00
C VAL A 94 -1.48 -4.53 10.35
N ALA A 95 -0.67 -3.63 9.81
CA ALA A 95 0.77 -3.60 10.05
C ALA A 95 1.18 -3.58 11.55
N PRO A 96 0.61 -2.72 12.42
CA PRO A 96 0.96 -2.73 13.83
C PRO A 96 0.52 -4.00 14.55
N ILE A 97 -0.60 -4.62 14.14
CA ILE A 97 -1.04 -5.90 14.70
C ILE A 97 -0.06 -7.02 14.34
N GLU A 98 0.38 -7.06 13.08
CA GLU A 98 1.39 -8.01 12.61
C GLU A 98 2.73 -7.83 13.35
N ILE A 99 3.19 -6.59 13.49
CA ILE A 99 4.40 -6.26 14.25
C ILE A 99 4.27 -6.72 15.71
N ALA A 100 3.13 -6.45 16.36
CA ALA A 100 2.89 -6.87 17.74
C ALA A 100 2.91 -8.39 17.89
N LEU A 101 2.28 -9.13 16.96
CA LEU A 101 2.31 -10.60 16.92
C LEU A 101 3.74 -11.15 16.74
N CYS A 102 4.50 -10.58 15.80
CA CYS A 102 5.90 -10.94 15.58
C CYS A 102 6.75 -10.71 16.82
N LEU A 103 6.59 -9.55 17.49
CA LEU A 103 7.29 -9.23 18.73
C LEU A 103 6.89 -10.17 19.86
N PHE A 104 5.61 -10.52 19.97
CA PHE A 104 5.12 -11.47 20.97
C PHE A 104 5.73 -12.86 20.79
N PHE A 105 5.74 -13.40 19.56
CA PHE A 105 6.38 -14.69 19.27
C PHE A 105 7.89 -14.65 19.48
N LEU A 106 8.54 -13.56 19.08
CA LEU A 106 9.97 -13.36 19.29
C LEU A 106 10.30 -13.35 20.79
N TRP A 107 9.50 -12.66 21.60
CA TRP A 107 9.65 -12.62 23.05
C TRP A 107 9.52 -14.01 23.68
N GLN A 108 8.56 -14.81 23.24
CA GLN A 108 8.41 -16.20 23.71
C GLN A 108 9.62 -17.09 23.37
N ARG A 109 10.25 -16.90 22.21
CA ARG A 109 11.38 -17.73 21.77
C ARG A 109 12.74 -17.28 22.33
N LEU A 110 12.97 -15.97 22.46
CA LEU A 110 14.28 -15.39 22.76
C LEU A 110 14.38 -14.74 24.16
N GLY A 111 13.26 -14.49 24.84
CA GLY A 111 13.25 -13.78 26.12
C GLY A 111 13.88 -12.38 26.02
N PRO A 112 14.63 -11.91 27.04
CA PRO A 112 15.18 -10.55 27.07
C PRO A 112 16.18 -10.25 25.95
N SER A 113 16.75 -11.26 25.26
CA SER A 113 17.60 -11.03 24.08
C SER A 113 16.85 -10.40 22.90
N ALA A 114 15.51 -10.47 22.88
CA ALA A 114 14.70 -9.79 21.86
C ALA A 114 14.86 -8.26 21.88
N LEU A 115 15.24 -7.66 23.03
CA LEU A 115 15.45 -6.21 23.15
C LEU A 115 16.53 -5.68 22.20
N ALA A 116 17.62 -6.44 21.98
CA ALA A 116 18.69 -6.02 21.08
C ALA A 116 18.21 -5.93 19.62
N GLY A 117 17.33 -6.84 19.20
CA GLY A 117 16.69 -6.80 17.88
C GLY A 117 15.75 -5.61 17.74
N ILE A 118 14.91 -5.36 18.75
CA ILE A 118 13.99 -4.22 18.76
C ILE A 118 14.76 -2.88 18.71
N ALA A 119 15.84 -2.75 19.48
CA ALA A 119 16.69 -1.56 19.48
C ALA A 119 17.29 -1.29 18.09
N THR A 120 17.70 -2.34 17.37
CA THR A 120 18.25 -2.22 16.02
C THR A 120 17.18 -1.76 15.03
N VAL A 121 15.96 -2.31 15.09
CA VAL A 121 14.85 -1.88 14.22
C VAL A 121 14.47 -0.42 14.47
N ILE A 122 14.42 -0.01 15.74
CA ILE A 122 14.14 1.38 16.13
C ILE A 122 15.21 2.34 15.57
N LEU A 123 16.47 1.92 15.49
CA LEU A 123 17.54 2.75 14.92
C LEU A 123 17.52 2.80 13.39
N ILE A 124 17.09 1.72 12.73
CA ILE A 124 16.94 1.65 11.27
C ILE A 124 15.72 2.43 10.77
N PHE A 125 14.65 2.52 11.56
CA PHE A 125 13.43 3.25 11.20
C PHE A 125 13.65 4.74 10.84
N PRO A 126 14.34 5.57 11.67
CA PRO A 126 14.61 6.98 11.35
C PRO A 126 15.58 7.14 10.18
N LEU A 127 16.52 6.20 9.98
CA LEU A 127 17.42 6.21 8.83
C LEU A 127 16.63 6.10 7.52
N ASN A 128 15.69 5.16 7.45
CA ASN A 128 14.79 5.00 6.30
C ASN A 128 13.94 6.26 6.07
N GLY A 129 13.42 6.87 7.16
CA GLY A 129 12.68 8.13 7.08
C GLY A 129 13.50 9.30 6.55
N PHE A 130 14.76 9.43 6.97
CA PHE A 130 15.68 10.46 6.48
C PHE A 130 15.99 10.28 4.98
N ILE A 131 16.25 9.05 4.55
CA ILE A 131 16.48 8.70 3.15
C ILE A 131 15.22 8.98 2.30
N ALA A 132 14.02 8.67 2.81
CA ALA A 132 12.77 8.99 2.14
C ALA A 132 12.57 10.51 1.96
N LYS A 133 12.83 11.32 3.00
CA LYS A 133 12.76 12.79 2.89
C LYS A 133 13.75 13.35 1.87
N MET A 134 14.97 12.81 1.82
CA MET A 134 15.96 13.18 0.82
C MET A 134 15.49 12.85 -0.60
N ARG A 135 14.92 11.66 -0.81
CA ARG A 135 14.33 11.25 -2.10
C ARG A 135 13.20 12.17 -2.54
N SER A 136 12.31 12.57 -1.63
CA SER A 136 11.23 13.52 -1.95
C SER A 136 11.76 14.90 -2.36
N LYS A 137 12.81 15.40 -1.70
CA LYS A 137 13.46 16.66 -2.11
C LYS A 137 14.06 16.57 -3.51
N LEU A 138 14.71 15.45 -3.83
CA LEU A 138 15.28 15.22 -5.15
C LEU A 138 14.19 15.12 -6.22
N GLN A 139 13.09 14.41 -5.96
CA GLN A 139 11.96 14.33 -6.90
C GLN A 139 11.35 15.70 -7.21
N VAL A 140 11.20 16.57 -6.21
CA VAL A 140 10.72 17.96 -6.41
C VAL A 140 11.70 18.76 -7.27
N SER A 141 13.01 18.61 -7.03
CA SER A 141 14.05 19.26 -7.84
C SER A 141 14.05 18.77 -9.29
N SER A 142 13.87 17.47 -9.51
CA SER A 142 13.77 16.88 -10.85
C SER A 142 12.57 17.38 -11.63
N HIS A 143 11.37 17.42 -11.01
CA HIS A 143 10.19 18.00 -11.65
C HIS A 143 10.38 19.48 -12.00
N THR A 144 11.04 20.24 -11.12
CA THR A 144 11.31 21.67 -11.36
C THR A 144 12.26 21.88 -12.54
N HIS A 145 13.36 21.11 -12.63
CA HIS A 145 14.31 21.19 -13.76
C HIS A 145 13.72 20.73 -15.10
N THR A 146 12.82 19.73 -15.09
CA THR A 146 12.10 19.33 -16.29
C THR A 146 11.20 20.46 -16.82
N HIS A 147 10.51 21.19 -15.95
CA HIS A 147 9.69 22.34 -16.35
C HIS A 147 10.52 23.52 -16.89
N THR A 148 11.77 23.69 -16.43
CA THR A 148 12.64 24.78 -16.90
C THR A 148 13.16 24.53 -18.30
N HIS A 149 13.54 23.28 -18.63
CA HIS A 149 14.08 22.93 -19.95
C HIS A 149 13.01 22.88 -21.05
N THR A 150 11.75 22.61 -20.70
CA THR A 150 10.62 22.67 -21.65
C THR A 150 10.23 24.10 -22.00
N HIS A 151 10.40 25.06 -21.08
CA HIS A 151 10.05 26.46 -21.33
C HIS A 151 11.12 27.23 -22.14
N THR A 152 12.38 26.81 -22.05
CA THR A 152 13.47 27.42 -22.83
C THR A 152 13.43 27.03 -24.30
N HIS A 153 13.02 25.80 -24.64
CA HIS A 153 12.86 25.38 -26.04
C HIS A 153 11.66 26.02 -26.75
N THR A 154 10.58 26.34 -26.04
CA THR A 154 9.41 27.02 -26.66
C THR A 154 9.67 28.49 -27.02
N HIS A 155 10.73 29.11 -26.50
CA HIS A 155 11.03 30.52 -26.71
C HIS A 155 12.21 30.78 -27.67
N THR A 156 12.95 29.73 -28.07
CA THR A 156 14.05 29.80 -29.04
C THR A 156 13.64 29.39 -30.45
N ASP A 157 12.47 28.78 -30.63
CA ASP A 157 11.89 28.40 -31.94
C ASP A 157 10.81 29.40 -32.42
N SER A 158 10.78 30.63 -31.89
CA SER A 158 9.87 31.73 -32.29
C SER A 158 10.61 32.90 -32.92
#